data_AF-A0A397U9W4-F1
#
_entry.id   AF-A0A397U9W4-F1
#
_cell.length_a   1.000
_cell.length_b   1.000
_cell.length_c   1.000
_cell.angle_alpha   90.00
_cell.angle_beta   90.00
_cell.angle_gamma   90.00
#
_symmetry.space_group_name_H-M   'P 1'
#
loop_
_entity.id
_entity.type
_entity.pdbx_description
1 polymer ?
#
loop_
_entity_poly.entity_id
_entity_poly.type
_entity_poly.pdbx_seq_one_letter_code
_entity_poly.pdbx_strand_id
1 'polypeptide(L)'
;MPDSLKGFKKEIQKNIMQWFEITKNNNNDRNDPEEADDYYIDPLLLVIEWDDNAIRNRGILKNNIITIIQGFNGCQRLQLNITTNVGTNNVAPSESIFVITDTQVGSKRQIIKDIVLLLRQTYFQRGILSMGRVYEVEATRKGAFDVSEFREVF
;
A
#
# COMPACT_ATOMS: atom_id res chain seq x y z
N MET A 1 8.34 -1.39 16.33
CA MET A 1 7.88 -0.68 15.12
C MET A 1 9.13 -0.17 14.41
N PRO A 2 9.34 -0.49 13.12
CA PRO A 2 10.49 -0.04 12.34
C PRO A 2 10.53 1.48 12.22
N ASP A 3 11.74 2.05 12.22
CA ASP A 3 11.94 3.50 12.14
C ASP A 3 11.39 4.09 10.84
N SER A 4 11.48 3.36 9.72
CA SER A 4 10.98 3.80 8.41
C SER A 4 9.45 3.97 8.37
N LEU A 5 8.71 3.35 9.27
CA LEU A 5 7.25 3.50 9.34
C LEU A 5 6.77 4.59 10.31
N LYS A 6 7.65 5.17 11.14
CA LYS A 6 7.26 6.11 12.20
C LYS A 6 6.53 7.36 11.69
N GLY A 7 6.74 7.75 10.43
CA GLY A 7 6.11 8.90 9.80
C GLY A 7 4.63 8.71 9.45
N PHE A 8 4.16 7.46 9.34
CA PHE A 8 2.77 7.16 8.95
C PHE A 8 1.79 7.31 10.12
N LYS A 9 0.50 7.52 9.83
CA LYS A 9 -0.58 7.34 10.82
C LYS A 9 -0.52 5.95 11.48
N LYS A 10 -0.81 5.86 12.79
CA LYS A 10 -0.73 4.62 13.59
C LYS A 10 -1.48 3.44 12.97
N GLU A 11 -2.64 3.69 12.38
CA GLU A 11 -3.45 2.66 11.71
C GLU A 11 -2.74 2.09 10.48
N ILE A 12 -2.14 2.95 9.66
CA ILE A 12 -1.34 2.53 8.49
C ILE A 12 -0.16 1.68 8.95
N GLN A 13 0.58 2.14 9.97
CA GLN A 13 1.69 1.37 10.54
C GLN A 13 1.23 -0.02 11.00
N LYS A 14 0.10 -0.10 11.72
CA LYS A 14 -0.48 -1.37 12.19
C LYS A 14 -0.84 -2.29 11.03
N ASN A 15 -1.49 -1.77 9.99
CA ASN A 15 -1.93 -2.56 8.84
C ASN A 15 -0.74 -3.09 8.03
N ILE A 16 0.30 -2.28 7.81
CA ILE A 16 1.54 -2.71 7.13
C ILE A 16 2.22 -3.84 7.92
N MET A 17 2.34 -3.69 9.25
CA MET A 17 2.92 -4.72 10.10
C MET A 17 2.10 -6.01 10.11
N GLN A 18 0.78 -5.91 10.18
CA GLN A 18 -0.10 -7.09 10.14
C GLN A 18 -0.03 -7.82 8.81
N TRP A 19 -0.07 -7.08 7.70
CA TRP A 19 0.13 -7.64 6.36
C TRP A 19 1.48 -8.39 6.29
N PHE A 20 2.56 -7.77 6.75
CA PHE A 20 3.89 -8.38 6.74
C PHE A 20 3.94 -9.70 7.51
N GLU A 21 3.38 -9.76 8.73
CA GLU A 21 3.37 -11.00 9.52
C GLU A 21 2.51 -12.10 8.88
N ILE A 22 1.37 -11.76 8.26
CA ILE A 22 0.53 -12.73 7.55
C ILE A 22 1.26 -13.29 6.32
N THR A 23 1.81 -12.41 5.48
CA THR A 23 2.53 -12.81 4.26
C THR A 23 3.76 -13.64 4.61
N LYS A 24 4.45 -13.29 5.70
CA LYS A 24 5.57 -14.07 6.23
C LYS A 24 5.14 -15.47 6.62
N ASN A 25 4.10 -15.62 7.44
CA ASN A 25 3.67 -16.93 7.93
C ASN A 25 3.20 -17.85 6.79
N ASN A 26 2.53 -17.31 5.78
CA ASN A 26 2.10 -18.10 4.60
C ASN A 26 3.28 -18.64 3.78
N ASN A 27 4.41 -17.94 3.74
CA ASN A 27 5.58 -18.37 2.99
C ASN A 27 6.44 -19.39 3.76
N ASN A 28 6.33 -19.47 5.10
CA ASN A 28 7.15 -20.33 5.96
C ASN A 28 6.69 -21.79 5.95
N ASP A 29 5.56 -22.09 5.31
CA ASP A 29 5.04 -23.45 5.12
C ASP A 29 5.75 -24.19 3.96
N ARG A 30 6.69 -23.51 3.27
CA ARG A 30 7.62 -24.14 2.31
C ARG A 30 8.84 -24.63 3.09
N ASN A 31 8.87 -25.93 3.36
CA ASN A 31 9.89 -26.66 4.15
C ASN A 31 11.31 -26.66 3.56
N ASP A 32 11.91 -25.50 3.27
CA ASP A 32 13.33 -25.42 2.87
C ASP A 32 14.15 -24.58 3.87
N PRO A 33 14.91 -25.22 4.77
CA PRO A 33 15.68 -24.53 5.80
C PRO A 33 16.92 -23.79 5.30
N GLU A 34 17.29 -23.92 4.02
CA GLU A 34 18.47 -23.24 3.44
C GLU A 34 18.17 -21.86 2.82
N GLU A 35 16.89 -21.50 2.60
CA GLU A 35 16.47 -20.18 2.05
C GLU A 35 15.96 -19.19 3.13
N ALA A 36 16.25 -19.45 4.41
CA ALA A 36 15.67 -18.69 5.52
C ALA A 36 16.13 -17.20 5.63
N ASP A 37 17.20 -16.81 4.94
CA ASP A 37 17.81 -15.48 5.07
C ASP A 37 17.37 -14.47 3.99
N ASP A 38 16.82 -14.91 2.85
CA ASP A 38 16.42 -14.04 1.72
C ASP A 38 14.90 -14.03 1.52
N TYR A 39 14.17 -13.67 2.58
CA TYR A 39 12.72 -13.57 2.56
C TYR A 39 12.24 -12.38 1.71
N TYR A 40 12.29 -12.51 0.39
CA TYR A 40 11.72 -11.56 -0.54
C TYR A 40 10.19 -11.63 -0.46
N ILE A 41 9.58 -10.62 0.16
CA ILE A 41 8.13 -10.48 0.19
C ILE A 41 7.73 -9.77 -1.10
N ASP A 42 7.23 -10.56 -2.05
CA ASP A 42 7.01 -10.16 -3.44
C ASP A 42 5.98 -9.01 -3.68
N PRO A 43 4.99 -8.72 -2.83
CA PRO A 43 4.11 -7.58 -3.09
C PRO A 43 4.73 -6.24 -2.65
N LEU A 44 4.61 -5.23 -3.53
CA LEU A 44 4.88 -3.83 -3.20
C LEU A 44 3.61 -3.20 -2.63
N LEU A 45 3.74 -2.29 -1.66
CA LEU A 45 2.59 -1.52 -1.19
C LEU A 45 2.62 -0.10 -1.76
N LEU A 46 1.49 0.34 -2.32
CA LEU A 46 1.21 1.75 -2.53
C LEU A 46 0.39 2.26 -1.34
N VAL A 47 0.90 3.25 -0.64
CA VAL A 47 0.30 3.81 0.57
C VAL A 47 -0.07 5.28 0.34
N ILE A 48 -1.28 5.66 0.71
CA ILE A 48 -1.77 7.04 0.63
C ILE A 48 -2.13 7.55 2.03
N GLU A 49 -1.44 8.60 2.46
CA GLU A 49 -1.84 9.39 3.62
C GLU A 49 -2.77 10.52 3.21
N TRP A 50 -4.06 10.27 3.34
CA TRP A 50 -5.10 11.25 3.00
C TRP A 50 -5.10 12.48 3.92
N ASP A 51 -5.29 13.64 3.32
CA ASP A 51 -5.77 14.87 3.95
C ASP A 51 -7.27 15.04 3.66
N ASP A 52 -8.10 14.53 4.57
CA ASP A 52 -9.56 14.54 4.42
C ASP A 52 -10.14 15.97 4.34
N ASN A 53 -9.46 16.97 4.92
CA ASN A 53 -9.89 18.36 4.81
C ASN A 53 -9.63 18.90 3.40
N ALA A 54 -8.44 18.65 2.84
CA ALA A 54 -8.11 19.06 1.48
C ALA A 54 -9.01 18.38 0.44
N ILE A 55 -9.27 17.07 0.60
CA ILE A 55 -10.19 16.30 -0.25
C ILE A 55 -11.60 16.93 -0.22
N ARG A 56 -12.13 17.20 0.98
CA ARG A 56 -13.45 17.82 1.14
C ARG A 56 -13.51 19.22 0.52
N ASN A 57 -12.48 20.04 0.74
CA ASN A 57 -12.41 21.40 0.19
C ASN A 57 -12.35 21.41 -1.35
N ARG A 58 -11.73 20.40 -1.96
CA ARG A 58 -11.68 20.23 -3.41
C ARG A 58 -12.95 19.61 -3.99
N GLY A 59 -13.89 19.17 -3.15
CA GLY A 59 -15.13 18.50 -3.59
C GLY A 59 -14.89 17.15 -4.28
N ILE A 60 -13.75 16.50 -4.01
CA ILE A 60 -13.38 15.23 -4.64
C ILE A 60 -13.82 14.08 -3.73
N LEU A 61 -14.47 13.07 -4.29
CA LEU A 61 -14.80 11.86 -3.55
C LEU A 61 -13.58 10.93 -3.52
N LYS A 62 -13.12 10.55 -2.33
CA LYS A 62 -12.00 9.60 -2.14
C LYS A 62 -12.22 8.30 -2.91
N ASN A 63 -13.45 7.82 -2.97
CA ASN A 63 -13.81 6.60 -3.71
C ASN A 63 -13.48 6.67 -5.21
N ASN A 64 -13.52 7.86 -5.83
CA ASN A 64 -13.15 8.03 -7.24
C ASN A 64 -11.65 7.77 -7.44
N ILE A 65 -10.81 8.27 -6.52
CA ILE A 65 -9.36 8.06 -6.54
C ILE A 65 -9.07 6.57 -6.32
N ILE A 66 -9.72 5.94 -5.34
CA ILE A 66 -9.61 4.50 -5.07
C ILE A 66 -10.00 3.67 -6.31
N THR A 67 -11.08 4.04 -6.98
CA THR A 67 -11.56 3.35 -8.20
C THR A 67 -10.54 3.45 -9.34
N ILE A 68 -9.92 4.63 -9.52
CA ILE A 68 -8.85 4.81 -10.52
C ILE A 68 -7.67 3.88 -10.22
N ILE A 69 -7.22 3.83 -8.96
CA ILE A 69 -6.10 2.98 -8.54
C ILE A 69 -6.44 1.49 -8.76
N GLN A 70 -7.64 1.05 -8.41
CA GLN A 70 -8.10 -0.33 -8.61
C GLN A 70 -8.36 -0.69 -10.08
N GLY A 71 -8.38 0.29 -10.99
CA GLY A 71 -8.49 0.05 -12.43
C GLY A 71 -7.23 -0.59 -13.04
N PHE A 72 -6.10 -0.57 -12.32
CA PHE A 72 -4.86 -1.18 -12.78
C PHE A 72 -4.82 -2.67 -12.45
N ASN A 73 -4.51 -3.50 -13.45
CA ASN A 73 -4.32 -4.93 -13.24
C ASN A 73 -3.14 -5.17 -12.27
N GLY A 74 -3.28 -6.14 -11.36
CA GLY A 74 -2.28 -6.40 -10.31
C GLY A 74 -2.38 -5.45 -9.11
N CYS A 75 -3.37 -4.55 -9.05
CA CYS A 75 -3.61 -3.67 -7.90
C CYS A 75 -4.89 -4.06 -7.14
N GLN A 76 -4.75 -4.31 -5.84
CA GLN A 76 -5.89 -4.60 -4.95
C GLN A 76 -5.78 -3.80 -3.67
N ARG A 77 -6.92 -3.40 -3.09
CA ARG A 77 -6.94 -2.81 -1.74
C ARG A 77 -6.48 -3.87 -0.74
N LEU A 78 -5.63 -3.48 0.20
CA LEU A 78 -5.21 -4.37 1.27
C LEU A 78 -6.44 -4.83 2.06
N GLN A 79 -6.72 -6.12 2.04
CA GLN A 79 -7.77 -6.74 2.85
C GLN A 79 -7.10 -7.66 3.88
N LEU A 80 -7.26 -7.31 5.16
CA LEU A 80 -6.74 -8.11 6.27
C LEU A 80 -7.87 -8.99 6.81
N ASN A 81 -7.67 -10.31 6.76
CA ASN A 81 -8.55 -11.26 7.43
C ASN A 81 -8.05 -11.43 8.87
N ILE A 82 -8.86 -11.03 9.84
CA ILE A 82 -8.51 -11.20 11.26
C ILE A 82 -9.16 -12.49 11.75
N THR A 83 -8.35 -13.53 11.93
CA THR A 83 -8.78 -14.75 12.62
C THR A 83 -8.76 -14.51 14.12
N THR A 84 -9.92 -14.63 14.75
CA THR A 84 -10.09 -14.59 16.20
C THR A 84 -10.49 -15.98 16.70
N ASN A 85 -10.45 -16.20 18.02
CA ASN A 85 -10.94 -17.44 18.65
C ASN A 85 -12.44 -17.73 18.36
N VAL A 86 -13.17 -16.75 17.81
CA VAL A 86 -14.61 -16.80 17.51
C VAL A 86 -14.90 -16.93 16.01
N GLY A 87 -13.86 -16.99 15.16
CA GLY A 87 -13.97 -17.08 13.71
C GLY A 87 -13.14 -16.03 12.96
N THR A 88 -13.17 -16.10 11.63
CA THR A 88 -12.49 -15.14 10.74
C THR A 88 -13.41 -13.97 10.42
N ASN A 89 -13.01 -12.78 10.86
CA ASN A 89 -13.69 -11.53 10.52
C ASN A 89 -13.03 -10.89 9.31
N ASN A 90 -13.81 -10.72 8.24
CA ASN A 90 -13.41 -9.95 7.08
C ASN A 90 -13.48 -8.46 7.43
N VAL A 91 -12.33 -7.82 7.58
CA VAL A 91 -12.27 -6.36 7.76
C VAL A 91 -12.52 -5.70 6.40
N ALA A 92 -13.19 -4.54 6.40
CA ALA A 92 -13.34 -3.75 5.19
C ALA A 92 -11.95 -3.47 4.56
N PRO A 93 -11.80 -3.55 3.23
CA PRO A 93 -10.51 -3.29 2.60
C PRO A 93 -10.00 -1.88 2.92
N SER A 94 -8.68 -1.70 3.02
CA SER A 94 -8.08 -0.41 3.32
C SER A 94 -8.39 0.62 2.24
N GLU A 95 -8.70 1.85 2.63
CA GLU A 95 -8.80 3.00 1.72
C GLU A 95 -7.44 3.65 1.43
N SER A 96 -6.40 3.24 2.14
CA SER A 96 -5.10 3.90 2.16
C SER A 96 -3.95 3.00 1.72
N ILE A 97 -4.14 1.68 1.68
CA ILE A 97 -3.07 0.73 1.37
C ILE A 97 -3.55 -0.18 0.24
N PHE A 98 -2.74 -0.25 -0.80
CA PHE A 98 -2.95 -1.08 -1.97
C PHE A 98 -1.77 -2.04 -2.12
N VAL A 99 -2.08 -3.31 -2.33
CA VAL A 99 -1.11 -4.36 -2.62
C VAL A 99 -0.95 -4.43 -4.13
N ILE A 100 0.28 -4.31 -4.60
CA ILE A 100 0.65 -4.33 -6.01
C ILE A 100 1.54 -5.54 -6.28
N THR A 101 1.13 -6.38 -7.21
CA THR A 101 1.86 -7.58 -7.63
C THR A 101 2.24 -7.50 -9.09
N ASP A 102 3.27 -8.26 -9.48
CA ASP A 102 3.61 -8.41 -10.89
C ASP A 102 2.45 -9.03 -11.67
N THR A 103 2.33 -8.67 -12.95
CA THR A 103 1.34 -9.21 -13.87
C THR A 103 2.04 -9.84 -15.07
N GLN A 104 1.29 -10.57 -15.91
CA GLN A 104 1.83 -11.13 -17.15
C GLN A 104 2.38 -10.08 -18.12
N VAL A 105 1.93 -8.83 -18.01
CA VAL A 105 2.22 -7.76 -18.98
C VAL A 105 3.01 -6.59 -18.41
N GLY A 106 3.32 -6.59 -17.11
CA GLY A 106 4.01 -5.46 -16.48
C GLY A 106 4.43 -5.73 -15.04
N SER A 107 5.54 -5.10 -14.64
CA SER A 107 6.08 -5.21 -13.29
C SER A 107 5.31 -4.32 -12.30
N LYS A 108 5.26 -4.73 -11.02
CA LYS A 108 4.63 -4.00 -9.91
C LYS A 108 5.13 -2.56 -9.76
N ARG A 109 6.44 -2.34 -9.98
CA ARG A 109 7.03 -0.98 -9.96
C ARG A 109 6.55 -0.14 -11.15
N GLN A 110 6.36 -0.73 -12.34
CA GLN A 110 5.80 0.01 -13.46
C GLN A 110 4.33 0.36 -13.22
N ILE A 111 3.55 -0.58 -12.68
CA ILE A 111 2.14 -0.37 -12.30
C ILE A 111 2.03 0.82 -11.32
N ILE A 112 2.87 0.91 -10.30
CA ILE A 112 2.88 2.05 -9.37
C ILE A 112 3.24 3.36 -10.08
N LYS A 113 4.24 3.36 -10.96
CA LYS A 113 4.58 4.56 -11.74
C LYS A 113 3.42 5.02 -12.60
N ASP A 114 2.71 4.11 -13.23
CA ASP A 114 1.56 4.42 -14.08
C ASP A 114 0.38 4.95 -13.26
N ILE A 115 0.10 4.36 -12.09
CA ILE A 115 -0.89 4.87 -11.12
C ILE A 115 -0.51 6.29 -10.71
N VAL A 116 0.72 6.51 -10.23
CA VAL A 116 1.20 7.81 -9.77
C VAL A 116 1.13 8.86 -10.88
N LEU A 117 1.49 8.49 -12.11
CA LEU A 117 1.40 9.37 -13.26
C LEU A 117 -0.05 9.78 -13.55
N LEU A 118 -0.99 8.82 -13.56
CA LEU A 118 -2.39 9.11 -13.81
C LEU A 118 -3.00 9.96 -12.68
N LEU A 119 -2.68 9.66 -11.43
CA LEU A 119 -3.12 10.47 -10.29
C LEU A 119 -2.60 11.92 -10.41
N ARG A 120 -1.32 12.09 -10.74
CA ARG A 120 -0.72 13.40 -10.98
C ARG A 120 -1.43 14.15 -12.11
N GLN A 121 -1.64 13.51 -13.26
CA GLN A 121 -2.33 14.13 -14.40
C GLN A 121 -3.78 14.53 -14.07
N THR A 122 -4.45 13.75 -13.23
CA THR A 122 -5.87 13.95 -12.91
C THR A 122 -6.07 14.97 -11.80
N TYR A 123 -5.20 14.97 -10.80
CA TYR A 123 -5.45 15.64 -9.53
C TYR A 123 -4.39 16.65 -9.12
N PHE A 124 -3.17 16.59 -9.60
CA PHE A 124 -2.17 17.58 -9.21
C PHE A 124 -2.52 18.96 -9.79
N GLN A 125 -2.57 19.96 -8.90
CA GLN A 125 -2.77 21.35 -9.28
C GLN A 125 -1.80 22.25 -8.52
N ARG A 126 -0.98 23.01 -9.26
CA ARG A 126 0.02 23.89 -8.65
C ARG A 126 -0.64 24.98 -7.82
N GLY A 127 -0.18 25.15 -6.57
CA GLY A 127 -0.67 26.18 -5.66
C GLY A 127 -1.98 25.84 -4.95
N ILE A 128 -2.48 24.60 -5.11
CA ILE A 128 -3.66 24.09 -4.41
C ILE A 128 -3.21 23.11 -3.32
N LEU A 129 -3.98 23.04 -2.23
CA LEU A 129 -3.71 22.09 -1.14
C LEU A 129 -3.75 20.66 -1.67
N SER A 130 -2.67 19.92 -1.40
CA SER A 130 -2.55 18.53 -1.79
C SER A 130 -3.55 17.66 -1.01
N MET A 131 -4.13 16.65 -1.68
CA MET A 131 -5.11 15.75 -1.07
C MET A 131 -4.50 14.66 -0.20
N GLY A 132 -3.17 14.54 -0.20
CA GLY A 132 -2.46 13.55 0.58
C GLY A 132 -1.04 13.34 0.11
N ARG A 133 -0.35 12.40 0.75
CA ARG A 133 1.00 11.98 0.38
C ARG A 133 0.98 10.53 -0.08
N VAL A 134 1.73 10.22 -1.13
CA VAL A 134 1.73 8.90 -1.76
C VAL A 134 3.12 8.28 -1.61
N TYR A 135 3.16 7.04 -1.15
CA TYR A 135 4.38 6.34 -0.83
C TYR A 135 4.40 4.95 -1.44
N GLU A 136 5.57 4.53 -1.90
CA GLU A 136 5.92 3.14 -2.14
C GLU A 136 6.54 2.57 -0.86
N VAL A 137 6.09 1.39 -0.45
CA VAL A 137 6.63 0.65 0.69
C VAL A 137 6.98 -0.77 0.25
N GLU A 138 8.25 -1.14 0.40
CA GLU A 138 8.79 -2.46 0.07
C GLU A 138 9.37 -3.10 1.33
N ALA A 139 8.99 -4.35 1.61
CA ALA A 139 9.60 -5.12 2.69
C ALA A 139 10.90 -5.76 2.16
N THR A 140 12.05 -5.22 2.55
CA THR A 140 13.35 -5.62 2.00
C THR A 140 14.01 -6.78 2.75
N ARG A 141 13.70 -6.91 4.05
CA ARG A 141 14.14 -8.02 4.93
C ARG A 141 13.33 -8.00 6.22
N LYS A 142 13.54 -8.99 7.09
CA LYS A 142 12.83 -9.13 8.37
C LYS A 142 12.80 -7.82 9.18
N GLY A 143 11.61 -7.22 9.28
CA GLY A 143 11.39 -6.00 10.07
C GLY A 143 12.00 -4.72 9.50
N ALA A 144 12.45 -4.73 8.23
CA ALA A 144 12.93 -3.55 7.53
C ALA A 144 12.06 -3.25 6.32
N PHE A 145 11.65 -1.99 6.21
CA PHE A 145 10.86 -1.48 5.11
C PHE A 145 11.61 -0.35 4.45
N ASP A 146 11.76 -0.42 3.13
CA ASP A 146 12.14 0.74 2.32
C ASP A 146 10.87 1.54 2.01
N VAL A 147 10.97 2.87 2.12
CA VAL A 147 9.84 3.79 1.99
C VAL A 147 10.26 4.96 1.13
N SER A 148 9.61 5.10 -0.02
CA SER A 148 9.87 6.16 -0.98
C SER A 148 8.62 7.00 -1.21
N GLU A 149 8.73 8.32 -1.07
CA GLU A 149 7.62 9.25 -1.32
C GLU A 149 7.59 9.69 -2.80
N PHE A 150 6.41 9.59 -3.42
CA PHE A 150 6.12 10.28 -4.67
C PHE A 150 5.61 11.68 -4.36
N ARG A 151 6.40 12.69 -4.76
CA ARG A 151 6.03 14.09 -4.57
C ARG A 151 5.09 14.58 -5.69
N GLU A 152 4.31 15.61 -5.38
CA GLU A 152 3.47 16.32 -6.35
C GLU A 152 2.50 15.37 -7.09
N VAL A 153 1.84 14.47 -6.35
CA VAL A 153 0.85 13.53 -6.92
C VAL A 153 -0.57 14.11 -6.88
N PHE A 154 -0.91 14.89 -5.85
CA PHE A 154 -2.22 15.53 -5.68
C PHE A 154 -2.09 17.04 -5.51
#